data_AF-A0A1H3QZ64-F1
#
_entry.id   AF-A0A1H3QZ64-F1
#
_cell.length_a   1.000
_cell.length_b   1.000
_cell.length_c   1.000
_cell.angle_alpha   90.00
_cell.angle_beta   90.00
_cell.angle_gamma   90.00
#
_symmetry.space_group_name_H-M   'P 1'
#
loop_
_entity.id
_entity.type
_entity.pdbx_description
1 polymer ?
#
loop_
_entity_poly.entity_id
_entity_poly.type
_entity_poly.pdbx_seq_one_letter_code
_entity_poly.pdbx_strand_id
1 'polypeptide(L)'
;MDYKAERYAFAKATAEQKSELLKDILALANTQRSGNAYLLMGFRENPPHPAEVIDLPADGAIDDSRLQQFVNEKLETKLVFRYEEQLFDGKHIAVITVPKQLRPFYLTKKFGNLEANTVYVRRGSSTGIATPREIYRMGGAISPGAGPCSTWPC
;
A
#
# COMPACT_ATOMS: atom_id res chain seq x y z
N MET A 1 2.43 -3.73 -9.25
CA MET A 1 0.99 -3.62 -8.94
C MET A 1 0.61 -4.91 -8.25
N ASP A 2 -0.42 -4.89 -7.41
CA ASP A 2 -0.86 -6.05 -6.64
C ASP A 2 -2.36 -6.29 -6.84
N TYR A 3 -2.77 -7.55 -6.93
CA TYR A 3 -4.16 -7.95 -7.15
C TYR A 3 -4.73 -8.65 -5.92
N LYS A 4 -5.97 -8.33 -5.60
CA LYS A 4 -6.77 -8.99 -4.57
C LYS A 4 -8.15 -9.31 -5.14
N ALA A 5 -8.55 -10.57 -4.98
CA ALA A 5 -9.86 -11.02 -5.44
C ALA A 5 -11.00 -10.35 -4.66
N GLU A 6 -10.81 -10.08 -3.36
CA GLU A 6 -11.84 -9.60 -2.46
C GLU A 6 -11.43 -8.29 -1.78
N ARG A 7 -12.43 -7.54 -1.32
CA ARG A 7 -12.25 -6.33 -0.50
C ARG A 7 -11.91 -6.73 0.93
N TYR A 8 -10.98 -6.01 1.56
CA TYR A 8 -10.69 -6.20 2.98
C TYR A 8 -11.88 -5.78 3.84
N ALA A 9 -12.19 -6.58 4.85
CA ALA A 9 -13.20 -6.21 5.82
C ALA A 9 -12.71 -5.01 6.65
N PHE A 10 -13.51 -3.94 6.72
CA PHE A 10 -13.20 -2.74 7.53
C PHE A 10 -14.30 -2.34 8.52
N ALA A 11 -15.56 -2.29 8.09
CA ALA A 11 -16.66 -1.79 8.93
C ALA A 11 -17.01 -2.72 10.11
N LYS A 12 -17.04 -4.05 9.89
CA LYS A 12 -17.38 -5.07 10.91
C LYS A 12 -16.19 -5.99 11.25
N ALA A 13 -14.98 -5.54 10.93
CA ALA A 13 -13.80 -6.39 10.97
C ALA A 13 -13.10 -6.38 12.33
N THR A 14 -12.53 -7.53 12.69
CA THR A 14 -11.66 -7.65 13.87
C THR A 14 -10.34 -6.89 13.66
N ALA A 15 -9.60 -6.65 14.73
CA ALA A 15 -8.27 -6.03 14.62
C ALA A 15 -7.32 -6.85 13.74
N GLU A 16 -7.46 -8.18 13.74
CA GLU A 16 -6.68 -9.10 12.92
C GLU A 16 -6.96 -8.89 11.42
N GLN A 17 -8.22 -8.85 11.01
CA GLN A 17 -8.60 -8.59 9.62
C GLN A 17 -8.15 -7.20 9.14
N LYS A 18 -8.30 -6.18 9.99
CA LYS A 18 -7.79 -4.83 9.69
C LYS A 18 -6.26 -4.80 9.58
N SER A 19 -5.59 -5.65 10.34
CA SER A 19 -4.13 -5.74 10.31
C SER A 19 -3.62 -6.31 8.98
N GLU A 20 -4.38 -7.16 8.28
CA GLU A 20 -4.00 -7.64 6.94
C GLU A 20 -3.98 -6.52 5.90
N LEU A 21 -5.02 -5.68 5.89
CA LEU A 21 -5.07 -4.49 5.02
C LEU A 21 -3.91 -3.54 5.33
N LEU A 22 -3.68 -3.25 6.61
CA LEU A 22 -2.61 -2.38 7.05
C LEU A 22 -1.23 -2.94 6.66
N LYS A 23 -1.02 -4.25 6.79
CA LYS A 23 0.20 -4.95 6.41
C LYS A 23 0.51 -4.76 4.94
N ASP A 24 -0.48 -4.98 4.08
CA ASP A 24 -0.29 -4.90 2.63
C ASP A 24 -0.06 -3.46 2.17
N ILE A 25 -0.78 -2.48 2.74
CA ILE A 25 -0.52 -1.05 2.49
C ILE A 25 0.90 -0.67 2.91
N LEU A 26 1.34 -1.08 4.10
CA LEU A 26 2.70 -0.80 4.59
C LEU A 26 3.77 -1.45 3.73
N ALA A 27 3.57 -2.73 3.37
CA ALA A 27 4.47 -3.44 2.48
C ALA A 27 4.60 -2.72 1.13
N LEU A 28 3.49 -2.27 0.54
CA LEU A 28 3.49 -1.51 -0.72
C LEU A 28 4.14 -0.13 -0.58
N ALA A 29 3.90 0.56 0.54
CA ALA A 29 4.50 1.85 0.82
C ALA A 29 6.02 1.74 1.00
N ASN A 30 6.49 0.68 1.65
CA ASN A 30 7.91 0.44 1.92
C ASN A 30 8.69 -0.20 0.77
N THR A 31 8.01 -0.78 -0.22
CA THR A 31 8.68 -1.44 -1.34
C THR A 31 9.41 -0.44 -2.23
N GLN A 32 10.64 -0.78 -2.63
CA GLN A 32 11.45 0.05 -3.53
C GLN A 32 10.83 0.05 -4.93
N ARG A 33 10.55 1.24 -5.46
CA ARG A 33 9.92 1.41 -6.77
C ARG A 33 10.24 2.75 -7.40
N SER A 34 10.16 2.78 -8.73
CA SER A 34 10.36 3.98 -9.55
C SER A 34 9.11 4.85 -9.67
N GLY A 35 7.91 4.33 -9.38
CA GLY A 35 6.64 5.05 -9.53
C GLY A 35 5.56 4.72 -8.49
N ASN A 36 4.31 5.04 -8.82
CA ASN A 36 3.15 4.77 -7.98
C ASN A 36 2.90 3.26 -7.84
N ALA A 37 2.44 2.85 -6.67
CA ALA A 37 2.00 1.48 -6.42
C ALA A 37 0.48 1.47 -6.41
N TYR A 38 -0.05 0.38 -6.94
CA TYR A 38 -1.48 0.15 -7.08
C TYR A 38 -1.78 -1.21 -6.46
N LEU A 39 -2.79 -1.22 -5.58
CA LEU A 39 -3.42 -2.41 -5.04
C LEU A 39 -4.85 -2.43 -5.56
N LEU A 40 -5.11 -3.38 -6.45
CA LEU A 40 -6.35 -3.55 -7.17
C LEU A 40 -7.17 -4.64 -6.47
N MET A 41 -8.35 -4.28 -5.98
CA MET A 41 -9.32 -5.19 -5.38
C MET A 41 -10.45 -5.45 -6.38
N GLY A 42 -10.96 -6.69 -6.39
CA GLY A 42 -11.91 -7.15 -7.41
C GLY A 42 -11.21 -7.74 -8.64
N PHE A 43 -9.97 -8.21 -8.49
CA PHE A 43 -9.22 -8.87 -9.56
C PHE A 43 -8.64 -10.19 -9.05
N ARG A 44 -8.97 -11.28 -9.73
CA ARG A 44 -8.39 -12.59 -9.48
C ARG A 44 -7.37 -12.92 -10.57
N GLU A 45 -6.14 -13.18 -10.16
CA GLU A 45 -5.11 -13.69 -11.06
C GLU A 45 -5.56 -15.03 -11.64
N ASN A 46 -5.57 -15.15 -12.97
CA ASN A 46 -5.96 -16.37 -13.65
C ASN A 46 -4.95 -16.76 -14.75
N PRO A 47 -3.69 -17.08 -14.42
CA PRO A 47 -2.71 -17.48 -15.44
C PRO A 47 -3.14 -18.80 -16.11
N PRO A 48 -3.10 -18.93 -17.45
CA PRO A 48 -2.45 -18.06 -18.45
C PRO A 48 -3.33 -16.93 -19.04
N HIS A 49 -4.56 -16.77 -18.55
CA HIS A 49 -5.51 -15.76 -19.02
C HIS A 49 -5.32 -14.40 -18.32
N PRO A 50 -5.91 -13.31 -18.85
CA PRO A 50 -6.00 -12.04 -18.15
C PRO A 50 -6.70 -12.19 -16.79
N ALA A 51 -6.38 -11.31 -15.85
CA ALA A 51 -7.02 -11.30 -14.54
C ALA A 51 -8.54 -11.18 -14.69
N GLU A 52 -9.26 -12.04 -13.99
CA GLU A 52 -10.71 -12.05 -13.98
C GLU A 52 -11.21 -10.94 -13.03
N VAL A 53 -12.10 -10.08 -13.55
CA VAL A 53 -12.73 -9.04 -12.74
C VAL A 53 -13.84 -9.68 -11.90
N ILE A 54 -13.78 -9.51 -10.59
CA ILE A 54 -14.76 -9.98 -9.62
C ILE A 54 -15.52 -8.78 -9.10
N ASP A 55 -16.85 -8.89 -9.10
CA ASP A 55 -17.71 -7.85 -8.55
C ASP A 55 -17.56 -7.79 -7.03
N LEU A 56 -17.13 -6.63 -6.52
CA LEU A 56 -17.09 -6.38 -5.09
C LEU A 56 -18.48 -5.96 -4.61
N PRO A 57 -19.01 -6.56 -3.52
CA PRO A 57 -20.29 -6.12 -2.98
C PRO A 57 -20.21 -4.64 -2.58
N ALA A 58 -21.25 -3.87 -2.94
CA ALA A 58 -21.38 -2.48 -2.53
C ALA A 58 -21.52 -2.34 -1.00
N ASP A 59 -22.03 -3.37 -0.32
CA ASP A 59 -22.07 -3.43 1.13
C ASP A 59 -20.64 -3.57 1.72
N GLY A 60 -20.28 -2.68 2.64
CA GLY A 60 -18.93 -2.60 3.19
C GLY A 60 -17.96 -1.71 2.40
N ALA A 61 -18.46 -0.81 1.55
CA ALA A 61 -17.68 0.28 0.96
C ALA A 61 -16.91 1.05 2.04
N ILE A 62 -15.64 1.35 1.74
CA ILE A 62 -14.75 2.00 2.69
C ILE A 62 -14.57 3.45 2.26
N ASP A 63 -14.82 4.37 3.18
CA ASP A 63 -14.51 5.77 2.93
C ASP A 63 -12.99 6.01 2.99
N ASP A 64 -12.44 6.69 1.98
CA ASP A 64 -11.02 7.02 1.88
C ASP A 64 -10.52 7.79 3.12
N SER A 65 -11.31 8.76 3.62
CA SER A 65 -10.91 9.55 4.79
C SER A 65 -10.84 8.69 6.05
N ARG A 66 -11.81 7.78 6.25
CA ARG A 66 -11.77 6.81 7.36
C ARG A 66 -10.56 5.88 7.26
N LEU A 67 -10.24 5.40 6.06
CA LEU A 67 -9.09 4.51 5.87
C LEU A 67 -7.78 5.25 6.10
N GLN A 68 -7.64 6.47 5.58
CA GLN A 68 -6.47 7.31 5.80
C GLN A 68 -6.29 7.65 7.28
N GLN A 69 -7.35 8.02 7.99
CA GLN A 69 -7.30 8.28 9.42
C GLN A 69 -6.85 7.03 10.18
N PHE A 70 -7.48 5.88 9.90
CA PHE A 70 -7.13 4.61 10.54
C PHE A 70 -5.66 4.23 10.35
N VAL A 71 -5.14 4.31 9.12
CA VAL A 71 -3.74 3.98 8.83
C VAL A 71 -2.81 4.96 9.53
N ASN A 72 -3.05 6.27 9.38
CA ASN A 72 -2.15 7.30 9.92
C ASN A 72 -2.13 7.34 11.45
N GLU A 73 -3.21 6.95 12.14
CA GLU A 73 -3.25 6.87 13.60
C GLU A 73 -2.33 5.76 14.16
N LYS A 74 -2.00 4.74 13.35
CA LYS A 74 -1.16 3.61 13.78
C LYS A 74 0.31 3.78 13.42
N LEU A 75 0.64 4.76 12.58
CA LEU A 75 2.00 5.00 12.08
C LEU A 75 2.63 6.18 12.78
N GLU A 76 3.96 6.16 12.85
CA GLU A 76 4.74 7.30 13.36
C GLU A 76 4.73 8.46 12.35
N THR A 77 4.84 8.12 11.07
CA THR A 77 4.88 9.08 9.96
C THR A 77 3.60 8.97 9.13
N LYS A 78 3.06 10.12 8.70
CA LYS A 78 1.88 10.18 7.85
C LYS A 78 2.16 9.54 6.49
N LEU A 79 1.40 8.50 6.16
CA LEU A 79 1.43 7.79 4.89
C LEU A 79 0.40 8.41 3.95
N VAL A 80 0.87 8.91 2.80
CA VAL A 80 0.00 9.43 1.75
C VAL A 80 -0.42 8.30 0.83
N PHE A 81 -1.72 8.10 0.65
CA PHE A 81 -2.32 7.16 -0.30
C PHE A 81 -3.74 7.62 -0.63
N ARG A 82 -4.36 7.02 -1.65
CA ARG A 82 -5.76 7.25 -2.03
C ARG A 82 -6.47 5.92 -2.18
N TYR A 83 -7.72 5.86 -1.75
CA TYR A 83 -8.65 4.78 -1.97
C TYR A 83 -9.79 5.28 -2.87
N GLU A 84 -10.02 4.60 -3.98
CA GLU A 84 -11.06 4.94 -4.95
C GLU A 84 -11.85 3.69 -5.32
N GLU A 85 -13.18 3.76 -5.26
CA GLU A 85 -14.05 2.74 -5.82
C GLU A 85 -14.46 3.15 -7.24
N GLN A 86 -14.41 2.20 -8.18
CA GLN A 86 -14.76 2.43 -9.57
C GLN A 86 -15.65 1.31 -10.09
N LEU A 87 -16.46 1.62 -11.10
CA LEU A 87 -17.22 0.62 -11.83
C LEU A 87 -16.48 0.30 -13.13
N PHE A 88 -16.07 -0.95 -13.28
CA PHE A 88 -15.33 -1.44 -14.45
C PHE A 88 -16.04 -2.66 -15.02
N ASP A 89 -16.42 -2.60 -16.30
CA ASP A 89 -17.15 -3.67 -17.00
C ASP A 89 -18.43 -4.12 -16.26
N GLY A 90 -19.18 -3.16 -15.70
CA GLY A 90 -20.39 -3.42 -14.93
C GLY A 90 -20.16 -4.00 -13.52
N LYS A 91 -18.90 -4.15 -13.11
CA LYS A 91 -18.49 -4.70 -11.80
C LYS A 91 -17.84 -3.63 -10.93
N HIS A 92 -18.10 -3.68 -9.63
CA HIS A 92 -17.47 -2.80 -8.67
C HIS A 92 -16.05 -3.26 -8.36
N ILE A 93 -15.08 -2.36 -8.53
CA ILE A 93 -13.68 -2.57 -8.17
C ILE A 93 -13.22 -1.48 -7.19
N ALA A 94 -12.14 -1.74 -6.47
CA ALA A 94 -11.53 -0.74 -5.60
C ALA A 94 -10.02 -0.68 -5.84
N VAL A 95 -9.47 0.54 -5.82
CA VAL A 95 -8.08 0.81 -6.15
C VAL A 95 -7.46 1.61 -5.03
N ILE A 96 -6.35 1.10 -4.48
CA ILE A 96 -5.50 1.86 -3.57
C ILE A 96 -4.26 2.32 -4.34
N THR A 97 -4.09 3.63 -4.45
CA THR A 97 -2.92 4.26 -5.06
C THR A 97 -2.01 4.81 -3.98
N VAL A 98 -0.78 4.28 -3.89
CA VAL A 98 0.24 4.79 -2.98
C VAL A 98 1.32 5.49 -3.81
N PRO A 99 1.49 6.81 -3.73
CA PRO A 99 2.58 7.52 -4.40
C PRO A 99 3.96 7.12 -3.84
N LYS A 100 5.02 7.49 -4.58
CA LYS A 100 6.39 7.39 -4.08
C LYS A 100 6.63 8.48 -3.04
N GLN A 101 7.14 8.09 -1.87
CA GLN A 101 7.34 8.98 -0.72
C GLN A 101 8.51 8.51 0.16
N LEU A 102 8.86 9.30 1.18
CA LEU A 102 9.94 8.98 2.13
C LEU A 102 9.57 7.77 2.98
N ARG A 103 10.54 6.88 3.17
CA ARG A 103 10.45 5.62 3.90
C ARG A 103 11.57 5.58 4.94
N PRO A 104 11.46 4.79 6.01
CA PRO A 104 10.52 3.68 6.25
C PRO A 104 9.20 4.10 6.95
N PHE A 105 8.12 3.37 6.67
CA PHE A 105 6.89 3.37 7.46
C PHE A 105 6.85 2.15 8.37
N TYR A 106 6.53 2.37 9.64
CA TYR A 106 6.39 1.34 10.65
C TYR A 106 5.32 1.72 11.67
N LEU A 107 4.86 0.71 12.40
CA LEU A 107 3.87 0.88 13.46
C LEU A 107 4.51 1.34 14.76
N THR A 108 3.85 2.24 15.47
CA THR A 108 4.29 2.67 16.82
C THR A 108 3.88 1.67 17.89
N LYS A 109 2.76 0.97 17.69
CA LYS A 109 2.18 0.00 18.62
C LYS A 109 1.79 -1.27 17.88
N LYS A 110 1.80 -2.40 18.60
CA LYS A 110 1.31 -3.68 18.07
C LYS A 110 -0.17 -3.54 17.68
N PHE A 111 -0.54 -4.08 16.51
CA PHE A 111 -1.92 -4.04 16.03
C PHE A 111 -2.29 -5.34 15.32
N GLY A 112 -3.23 -6.10 15.88
CA GLY A 112 -3.58 -7.44 15.38
C GLY A 112 -2.34 -8.33 15.29
N ASN A 113 -2.03 -8.78 14.07
CA ASN A 113 -0.87 -9.64 13.78
C ASN A 113 0.41 -8.86 13.42
N LEU A 114 0.40 -7.53 13.53
CA LEU A 114 1.54 -6.68 13.21
C LEU A 114 2.27 -6.21 14.46
N GLU A 115 3.59 -6.38 14.46
CA GLU A 115 4.46 -5.99 15.56
C GLU A 115 4.86 -4.52 15.48
N ALA A 116 5.06 -3.91 16.66
CA ALA A 116 5.56 -2.55 16.75
C ALA A 116 6.99 -2.45 16.19
N ASN A 117 7.36 -1.28 15.68
CA ASN A 117 8.70 -0.95 15.16
C ASN A 117 9.21 -1.90 14.05
N THR A 118 8.30 -2.65 13.41
CA THR A 118 8.64 -3.61 12.36
C THR A 118 8.29 -3.02 11.00
N VAL A 119 9.27 -3.00 10.10
CA VAL A 119 9.12 -2.51 8.73
C VAL A 119 8.77 -3.69 7.82
N TYR A 120 7.53 -3.74 7.35
CA TYR A 120 7.10 -4.75 6.38
C TYR A 120 7.39 -4.29 4.95
N VAL A 121 7.89 -5.20 4.11
CA VAL A 121 8.23 -4.96 2.70
C VAL A 121 7.65 -6.06 1.82
N ARG A 122 7.22 -5.69 0.61
CA ARG A 122 6.75 -6.66 -0.37
C ARG A 122 7.94 -7.24 -1.14
N ARG A 123 7.98 -8.57 -1.26
CA ARG A 123 8.98 -9.36 -1.99
C ARG A 123 8.24 -10.26 -2.99
N GLY A 124 8.05 -9.73 -4.20
CA GLY A 124 7.25 -10.41 -5.23
C GLY A 124 5.81 -10.60 -4.77
N SER A 125 5.35 -11.86 -4.71
CA SER A 125 4.01 -12.24 -4.23
C SER A 125 3.87 -12.33 -2.70
N SER A 126 4.97 -12.19 -1.96
CA SER A 126 5.01 -12.38 -0.50
C SER A 126 5.33 -11.08 0.25
N THR A 127 4.91 -11.01 1.52
CA THR A 127 5.27 -9.90 2.42
C THR A 127 6.28 -10.38 3.46
N GLY A 128 7.44 -9.72 3.51
CA GLY A 128 8.54 -10.02 4.43
C GLY A 128 8.83 -8.88 5.41
N ILE A 129 9.70 -9.14 6.38
CA ILE A 129 10.23 -8.14 7.31
C ILE A 129 11.55 -7.60 6.75
N ALA A 130 11.70 -6.28 6.75
CA ALA A 130 12.93 -5.63 6.32
C ALA A 130 14.03 -5.81 7.37
N THR A 131 15.21 -6.17 6.90
CA THR A 131 16.43 -6.22 7.72
C THR A 131 16.89 -4.80 8.06
N PRO A 132 17.63 -4.60 9.17
CA PRO A 132 18.18 -3.29 9.52
C PRO A 132 19.00 -2.63 8.39
N ARG A 133 19.70 -3.45 7.58
CA ARG A 133 20.45 -2.98 6.41
C ARG A 133 19.53 -2.47 5.29
N GLU A 134 18.38 -3.10 5.07
CA GLU A 134 17.37 -2.60 4.13
C GLU A 134 16.76 -1.30 4.64
N ILE A 135 16.43 -1.21 5.93
CA ILE A 135 15.88 -0.01 6.56
C ILE A 135 16.85 1.17 6.42
N TYR A 136 18.13 0.96 6.70
CA TYR A 136 19.18 1.96 6.51
C TYR A 136 19.24 2.47 5.05
N ARG A 137 19.14 1.57 4.07
CA ARG A 137 19.11 1.94 2.65
C ARG A 137 17.83 2.69 2.25
N MET A 138 16.70 2.47 2.92
CA MET A 138 15.46 3.21 2.65
C MET A 138 15.57 4.68 3.05
N GLY A 139 16.16 4.95 4.22
CA GLY A 139 16.31 6.31 4.74
C GLY A 139 17.21 7.22 3.89
N GLY A 140 18.14 6.64 3.11
CA GLY A 140 19.03 7.40 2.22
C GLY A 140 18.51 7.59 0.79
N ALA A 141 17.37 7.01 0.41
CA ALA A 141 16.98 6.86 -0.99
C ALA A 141 16.10 7.99 -1.58
N ILE A 142 15.98 9.13 -0.91
CA ILE A 142 15.52 10.37 -1.56
C ILE A 142 16.75 11.19 -1.94
N SER A 143 17.38 10.83 -3.05
CA SER A 143 18.04 11.86 -3.85
C SER A 143 16.91 12.59 -4.59
N PRO A 144 16.58 13.85 -4.27
CA PRO A 144 15.89 14.67 -5.24
C PRO A 144 16.75 14.65 -6.51
N GLY A 145 16.12 14.49 -7.66
CA GLY A 145 16.82 14.39 -8.94
C GLY A 145 17.90 15.44 -9.01
N ALA A 146 19.09 15.03 -9.48
CA ALA A 146 20.05 15.93 -10.06
C ALA A 146 19.27 16.84 -11.02
N GLY A 147 19.05 18.09 -10.64
CA GLY A 147 18.65 19.11 -11.60
C GLY A 147 19.73 19.16 -12.66
N PRO A 148 19.41 19.28 -13.96
CA PRO A 148 20.44 19.54 -14.94
C PRO A 148 21.14 20.82 -14.50
N CYS A 149 22.45 20.70 -14.25
CA CYS A 149 23.33 21.86 -14.15
C CYS A 149 23.31 22.51 -15.53
N SER A 150 22.33 23.40 -15.77
CA SER A 150 22.30 24.24 -16.94
C SER A 150 23.44 25.24 -16.79
N THR A 151 24.51 24.93 -17.50
CA THR A 151 25.57 25.82 -17.97
C THR A 151 25.20 27.29 -17.94
N TRP A 152 25.92 28.07 -17.13
CA TRP A 152 26.02 29.52 -17.29
C TRP A 152 27.14 29.81 -18.30
N PRO A 153 26.97 30.79 -19.21
CA PRO A 153 28.01 31.16 -20.14
C PRO A 153 29.04 32.08 -19.45
N CYS A 154 30.32 31.80 -19.66
CA CYS A 154 31.39 32.79 -19.60
C CYS A 154 31.68 33.27 -21.02
#